data_AF-A0A8T2XYN3-F1
#
_entry.id   AF-A0A8T2XYN3-F1
#
_cell.length_a   1.000
_cell.length_b   1.000
_cell.length_c   1.000
_cell.angle_alpha   90.00
_cell.angle_beta   90.00
_cell.angle_gamma   90.00
#
_symmetry.space_group_name_H-M   'P 1'
#
loop_
_entity.id
_entity.type
_entity.pdbx_description
1 polymer ?
#
loop_
_entity_poly.entity_id
_entity_poly.type
_entity_poly.pdbx_seq_one_letter_code
_entity_poly.pdbx_strand_id
1 'polypeptide(L)'
;MIPVWWRWYYWASPVAWTIYGIFTSQVVDKNTLLEIPGSEPVPLKAFVEKYLGYDHEFLLPVVLAHVGWVLLFFFAFAYGIKFLNFQRR
;
A
#
# COMPACT_ATOMS: atom_id res chain seq x y z
N MET A 1 -5.79 -16.31 -13.99
CA MET A 1 -4.77 -16.16 -12.93
C MET A 1 -3.67 -15.24 -13.44
N ILE A 2 -3.27 -14.23 -12.67
CA ILE A 2 -2.22 -13.28 -13.07
C ILE A 2 -0.88 -14.03 -13.05
N PRO A 3 -0.04 -13.90 -14.10
CA PRO A 3 1.28 -14.52 -14.12
C PRO A 3 2.15 -14.08 -12.94
N VAL A 4 2.99 -14.97 -12.42
CA VAL A 4 3.83 -14.69 -11.25
C VAL A 4 4.73 -13.48 -11.47
N TRP A 5 5.27 -13.33 -12.69
CA TRP A 5 6.11 -12.20 -13.09
C TRP A 5 5.34 -10.91 -13.31
N TRP A 6 4.00 -10.88 -13.24
CA TRP A 6 3.22 -9.63 -13.22
C TRP A 6 2.92 -9.17 -11.81
N ARG A 7 3.11 -10.04 -10.80
CA ARG A 7 2.78 -9.70 -9.41
C ARG A 7 3.64 -8.56 -8.89
N TRP A 8 4.90 -8.42 -9.31
CA TRP A 8 5.77 -7.32 -8.85
C TRP A 8 5.24 -5.93 -9.24
N TYR A 9 4.49 -5.78 -10.34
CA TYR A 9 3.88 -4.51 -10.72
C TYR A 9 2.90 -4.00 -9.65
N TYR A 10 2.19 -4.91 -8.99
CA TYR A 10 1.33 -4.56 -7.85
C TYR A 10 2.16 -3.97 -6.70
N TRP A 11 3.33 -4.54 -6.44
CA TRP A 11 4.26 -4.06 -5.41
C TRP A 11 4.99 -2.77 -5.78
N ALA A 12 5.09 -2.42 -7.07
CA ALA A 12 5.71 -1.17 -7.50
C ALA A 12 4.71 0.01 -7.64
N SER A 13 3.40 -0.26 -7.67
CA SER A 13 2.38 0.75 -7.95
C SER A 13 1.92 1.49 -6.69
N PRO A 14 2.15 2.82 -6.55
CA PRO A 14 1.69 3.58 -5.39
C PRO A 14 0.16 3.57 -5.23
N VAL A 15 -0.59 3.41 -6.33
CA VAL A 15 -2.06 3.32 -6.31
C VAL A 15 -2.53 2.05 -5.61
N ALA A 16 -1.88 0.91 -5.86
CA ALA A 16 -2.23 -0.36 -5.20
C ALA A 16 -2.02 -0.27 -3.67
N TRP A 17 -0.97 0.42 -3.26
CA TRP A 17 -0.61 0.63 -1.86
C TRP A 17 -1.54 1.64 -1.18
N THR A 18 -2.00 2.65 -1.91
CA THR A 18 -3.02 3.60 -1.44
C THR A 18 -4.36 2.90 -1.19
N ILE A 19 -4.81 2.06 -2.13
CA ILE A 19 -6.05 1.27 -1.97
C ILE A 19 -5.93 0.34 -0.77
N TYR A 20 -4.77 -0.29 -0.58
CA TYR A 20 -4.49 -1.10 0.61
C TYR A 20 -4.66 -0.24 1.87
N GLY A 21 -3.93 0.87 1.98
CA GLY A 21 -3.99 1.79 3.13
C GLY A 21 -5.41 2.22 3.48
N ILE A 22 -6.18 2.72 2.50
CA ILE A 22 -7.57 3.15 2.68
C ILE A 22 -8.48 2.00 3.12
N PHE A 23 -8.34 0.82 2.52
CA PHE A 23 -9.16 -0.33 2.89
C PHE A 23 -8.90 -0.74 4.34
N THR A 24 -7.62 -0.83 4.75
CA THR A 24 -7.29 -1.08 6.16
C THR A 24 -7.85 -0.03 7.09
N SER A 25 -7.61 1.25 6.81
CA SER A 25 -7.92 2.31 7.77
C SER A 25 -9.42 2.46 7.97
N GLN A 26 -10.21 2.25 6.91
CA GLN A 26 -11.64 2.52 6.95
C GLN A 26 -12.48 1.28 7.30
N VAL A 27 -12.04 0.09 6.87
CA VAL A 27 -12.83 -1.15 7.00
C VAL A 27 -12.37 -1.97 8.19
N VAL A 28 -11.07 -2.10 8.41
CA VAL A 28 -10.51 -3.00 9.44
C VAL A 28 -10.49 -2.37 10.84
N ASP A 29 -10.43 -1.04 10.93
CA ASP A 29 -10.41 -0.30 12.21
C ASP A 29 -11.79 -0.20 12.89
N LYS A 30 -12.87 -0.44 12.14
CA LYS A 30 -14.18 -0.56 12.76
C LYS A 30 -14.22 -1.90 13.50
N ASN A 31 -14.37 -1.85 14.83
CA ASN A 31 -14.65 -2.99 15.71
C ASN A 31 -16.03 -3.63 15.43
N THR A 32 -16.37 -3.78 14.16
CA THR A 32 -17.57 -4.41 13.68
C THR A 32 -17.42 -5.91 13.90
N LEU A 33 -18.36 -6.48 14.65
CA LEU A 33 -18.47 -7.93 14.78
C LEU A 33 -19.08 -8.46 13.48
N LEU A 34 -18.40 -9.41 12.86
CA LEU A 34 -18.95 -10.14 11.73
C LEU A 34 -19.85 -11.27 12.27
N GLU A 35 -21.12 -11.20 11.95
CA GLU A 35 -22.04 -12.32 12.11
C GLU A 35 -21.89 -13.26 10.91
N ILE A 36 -21.30 -14.43 11.14
CA ILE A 36 -21.14 -15.46 10.14
C ILE A 36 -22.19 -16.54 10.44
N PRO A 37 -23.06 -16.91 9.47
CA PRO A 37 -24.06 -17.95 9.71
C PRO A 37 -23.36 -19.26 10.10
N GLY A 38 -23.55 -19.69 11.35
CA GLY A 38 -22.94 -20.92 11.89
C GLY A 38 -21.64 -20.77 12.68
N SER A 39 -21.16 -19.54 12.97
CA SER A 39 -20.08 -19.33 13.95
C SER A 39 -20.41 -18.24 14.96
N GLU A 40 -19.68 -18.25 16.08
CA GLU A 40 -19.65 -17.13 17.04
C GLU A 40 -19.26 -15.82 16.32
N PRO A 41 -19.80 -14.66 16.73
CA PRO A 41 -19.43 -13.36 16.18
C PRO A 41 -17.93 -13.11 16.35
N VAL A 42 -17.23 -12.84 15.25
CA VAL A 42 -15.77 -12.63 15.27
C VAL A 42 -15.47 -11.16 14.98
N PRO A 43 -14.54 -10.51 15.69
CA PRO A 43 -14.09 -9.18 15.32
C PRO A 43 -13.58 -9.16 13.88
N LEU A 44 -14.04 -8.19 13.07
CA LEU A 44 -13.65 -8.02 11.67
C LEU A 44 -12.14 -8.00 11.49
N LYS A 45 -11.41 -7.36 12.41
CA LYS A 45 -9.94 -7.35 12.44
C LYS A 45 -9.33 -8.76 12.48
N ALA A 46 -9.81 -9.61 13.40
CA ALA A 46 -9.31 -10.98 13.54
C ALA A 46 -9.67 -11.87 12.33
N PHE A 47 -10.82 -11.61 11.70
CA PHE A 47 -11.20 -12.30 10.46
C PHE A 47 -10.30 -11.88 9.28
N VAL A 48 -10.07 -10.58 9.10
CA VAL A 48 -9.25 -10.04 8.00
C VAL A 48 -7.78 -10.46 8.13
N GLU A 49 -7.24 -10.46 9.34
CA GLU A 49 -5.88 -10.96 9.61
C GLU A 49 -5.76 -12.44 9.25
N LYS A 50 -6.71 -13.27 9.70
CA LYS A 50 -6.67 -14.73 9.51
C LYS A 50 -7.00 -15.20 8.10
N TYR A 51 -7.91 -14.52 7.40
CA TYR A 51 -8.42 -14.96 6.08
C TYR A 51 -7.92 -14.12 4.90
N LEU A 52 -7.58 -12.84 5.11
CA LEU A 52 -7.07 -11.96 4.04
C LEU A 52 -5.58 -11.66 4.18
N GLY A 53 -4.92 -12.11 5.26
CA GLY A 53 -3.47 -11.96 5.46
C GLY A 53 -3.04 -10.50 5.67
N TYR A 54 -3.97 -9.66 6.13
CA TYR A 54 -3.75 -8.24 6.31
C TYR A 54 -3.14 -7.97 7.67
N ASP A 55 -1.86 -7.61 7.69
CA ASP A 55 -1.16 -7.26 8.91
C ASP A 55 -1.18 -5.74 9.11
N HIS A 56 -1.50 -5.28 10.33
CA HIS A 56 -1.40 -3.85 10.67
C HIS A 56 0.05 -3.37 10.55
N GLU A 57 1.02 -4.26 10.76
CA GLU A 57 2.45 -3.98 10.57
C GLU A 57 2.80 -3.64 9.11
N PHE A 58 1.95 -4.02 8.14
CA PHE A 58 2.16 -3.73 6.73
C PHE A 58 1.92 -2.24 6.37
N LEU A 59 1.26 -1.46 7.25
CA LEU A 59 1.11 -0.02 7.06
C LEU A 59 2.45 0.72 7.07
N LEU A 60 3.41 0.27 7.89
CA LEU A 60 4.73 0.90 8.00
C LEU A 60 5.55 0.74 6.70
N PRO A 61 5.70 -0.47 6.11
CA PRO A 61 6.20 -0.63 4.75
C PRO A 61 5.49 0.27 3.75
N VAL A 62 4.16 0.40 3.84
CA VAL A 62 3.38 1.20 2.90
C VAL A 62 3.76 2.67 2.93
N VAL A 63 3.89 3.24 4.12
CA VAL A 63 4.33 4.63 4.31
C VAL A 63 5.76 4.82 3.81
N LEU A 64 6.68 3.91 4.13
CA LEU A 64 8.08 3.99 3.70
C LEU A 64 8.22 3.96 2.17
N ALA A 65 7.43 3.12 1.48
CA ALA A 65 7.44 3.07 0.02
C ALA A 65 6.92 4.37 -0.61
N HIS A 66 5.90 5.01 -0.03
CA HIS A 66 5.42 6.31 -0.51
C HIS A 66 6.47 7.40 -0.32
N VAL A 67 7.14 7.45 0.84
CA VAL A 67 8.26 8.38 1.07
C VAL A 67 9.39 8.13 0.08
N GLY A 68 9.74 6.86 -0.17
CA GLY A 68 10.73 6.46 -1.17
C GLY A 68 10.39 6.97 -2.58
N TRP A 69 9.13 6.84 -3.00
CA TRP A 69 8.66 7.36 -4.29
C TRP A 69 8.77 8.88 -4.40
N VAL A 70 8.38 9.61 -3.35
CA VAL A 70 8.50 11.07 -3.30
C VAL A 70 9.97 11.50 -3.44
N LEU A 71 10.87 10.88 -2.68
CA LEU A 71 12.30 11.17 -2.74
C LEU A 71 12.88 10.84 -4.11
N LEU A 72 12.50 9.70 -4.70
CA LEU A 72 12.96 9.30 -6.04
C LEU A 72 12.59 10.35 -7.09
N PHE A 73 11.33 10.80 -7.12
CA PHE A 73 10.91 11.84 -8.06
C PHE A 73 11.55 13.20 -7.76
N PHE A 74 11.73 13.54 -6.49
CA PHE A 74 12.43 14.75 -6.07
C PHE A 74 13.88 14.76 -6.58
N PHE A 75 14.63 13.68 -6.36
CA PHE A 75 16.00 13.58 -6.85
C PHE A 75 16.04 13.54 -8.38
N ALA A 76 15.18 12.77 -9.03
CA ALA A 76 15.09 12.74 -10.50
C ALA A 76 14.85 14.14 -11.07
N PHE A 77 13.98 14.94 -10.46
CA PHE A 77 13.72 16.31 -10.85
C PHE A 77 14.92 17.23 -10.58
N ALA A 78 15.52 17.17 -9.38
CA ALA A 78 16.68 17.99 -9.03
C ALA A 78 17.91 17.71 -9.92
N TYR A 79 18.22 16.43 -10.15
CA TYR A 79 19.27 16.02 -11.08
C TYR A 79 18.90 16.34 -12.53
N GLY A 80 17.63 16.15 -12.89
CA GLY A 80 17.08 16.52 -14.20
C GLY A 80 17.29 18.00 -14.49
N ILE A 81 16.94 18.90 -13.56
CA ILE A 81 17.24 20.33 -13.67
C ILE A 81 18.75 20.53 -13.77
N LYS A 82 19.57 19.98 -12.88
CA LYS A 82 21.03 20.19 -12.93
C LYS A 82 21.66 19.77 -14.27
N PHE A 83 21.21 18.65 -14.84
CA PHE A 83 21.74 18.09 -16.08
C PHE A 83 21.14 18.76 -17.33
N LEU A 84 19.86 19.11 -17.32
CA LEU A 84 19.18 19.80 -18.44
C LEU A 84 19.45 21.32 -18.44
N ASN A 85 19.79 21.91 -17.29
CA ASN A 85 20.19 23.32 -17.16
C ASN A 85 21.66 23.56 -17.57
N PHE A 86 22.31 22.58 -18.21
CA PHE A 86 23.64 22.73 -18.81
C PHE A 86 23.64 23.51 -20.14
N GLN A 87 22.45 23.92 -20.63
CA GLN A 87 22.30 24.67 -21.87
C GLN A 87 21.37 25.88 -21.69
N ARG A 88 21.87 26.93 -21.03
CA ARG A 88 21.40 28.30 -21.29
C ARG A 88 22.50 29.34 -21.00
N ARG A 89 23.56 29.27 -21.80
CA ARG A 89 24.17 30.48 -22.38
C ARG A 89 23.65 30.58 -23.81
#